data_AF-A0AAW2LM89-F1
#
_entry.id   AF-A0AAW2LM89-F1
#
_cell.length_a   1.000
_cell.length_b   1.000
_cell.length_c   1.000
_cell.angle_alpha   90.00
_cell.angle_beta   90.00
_cell.angle_gamma   90.00
#
_symmetry.space_group_name_H-M   'P 1'
#
loop_
_entity.id
_entity.type
_entity.pdbx_description
1 polymer ?
#
loop_
_entity_poly.entity_id
_entity_poly.type
_entity_poly.pdbx_seq_one_letter_code
_entity_poly.pdbx_strand_id
1 'polypeptide(L)'
;MAMSCKDSNKAAAAAAAASMDNGKYVRYTPEQVEALERLYHECPKPSSMRRQQLIRECPILSNIEPKQIKVWFQNRRCREKQRKEASRLQAVNRKLTAMNKLLMEENDRLQKQVSQLVYENSYFRQHTPNNPLASKDTSCESVVTSGQNTA
;
A
#
# COMPACT_ATOMS: atom_id res chain seq x y z
N MET A 1 39.57 -10.76 0.93
CA MET A 1 38.80 -11.74 1.73
C MET A 1 37.86 -12.47 0.79
N ALA A 2 38.12 -13.74 0.51
CA ALA A 2 37.29 -14.58 -0.35
C ALA A 2 36.38 -15.45 0.53
N MET A 3 35.06 -15.33 0.36
CA MET A 3 34.07 -16.17 1.03
C MET A 3 33.69 -17.30 0.08
N SER A 4 34.25 -18.48 0.32
CA SER A 4 33.78 -19.73 -0.27
C SER A 4 32.75 -20.34 0.66
N CYS A 5 31.51 -20.52 0.18
CA CYS A 5 30.46 -21.21 0.92
C CYS A 5 30.10 -22.50 0.16
N LYS A 6 30.37 -23.64 0.82
CA LYS A 6 30.07 -25.01 0.37
C LYS A 6 28.55 -25.23 0.27
N ASP A 7 28.04 -25.40 -0.94
CA ASP A 7 26.61 -25.59 -1.25
C ASP A 7 26.14 -27.05 -1.34
N SER A 8 26.84 -28.02 -0.75
CA SER A 8 26.52 -29.44 -0.99
C SER A 8 25.64 -30.11 0.07
N ASN A 9 25.34 -29.46 1.20
CA ASN A 9 24.60 -30.10 2.32
C ASN A 9 23.18 -29.54 2.56
N LYS A 10 22.79 -28.47 1.86
CA LYS A 10 21.50 -27.79 2.06
C LYS A 10 20.34 -28.52 1.36
N ALA A 11 20.61 -29.19 0.25
CA ALA A 11 19.60 -29.95 -0.50
C ALA A 11 19.16 -31.22 0.24
N ALA A 12 20.09 -31.94 0.87
CA ALA A 12 19.79 -33.14 1.65
C ALA A 12 19.00 -32.80 2.93
N ALA A 13 19.34 -31.70 3.60
CA ALA A 13 18.61 -31.21 4.77
C ALA A 13 17.19 -30.74 4.42
N ALA A 14 16.99 -30.12 3.26
CA ALA A 14 15.67 -29.71 2.79
C ALA A 14 14.77 -30.91 2.43
N ALA A 15 15.34 -31.97 1.85
CA ALA A 15 14.62 -33.21 1.56
C ALA A 15 14.27 -34.01 2.84
N ALA A 16 15.16 -34.05 3.83
CA ALA A 16 14.92 -34.71 5.11
C ALA A 16 13.88 -33.95 5.97
N ALA A 17 13.88 -32.62 5.93
CA ALA A 17 12.88 -31.79 6.63
C ALA A 17 11.47 -31.91 6.02
N ALA A 18 11.35 -32.23 4.73
CA ALA A 18 10.07 -32.47 4.08
C ALA A 18 9.39 -33.79 4.53
N SER A 19 10.13 -34.70 5.17
CA SER A 19 9.66 -36.04 5.54
C SER A 19 9.22 -36.18 7.00
N MET A 20 9.54 -35.21 7.88
CA MET A 20 9.38 -35.37 9.34
C MET A 20 8.37 -34.44 10.03
N ASP A 21 7.42 -33.84 9.28
CA ASP A 21 6.27 -33.14 9.89
C ASP A 21 5.01 -33.15 9.00
N ASN A 22 4.74 -34.26 8.32
CA ASN A 22 3.66 -34.36 7.33
C ASN A 22 2.24 -34.32 7.94
N GLY A 23 2.12 -34.26 9.28
CA GLY A 23 0.85 -34.14 9.99
C GLY A 23 0.38 -32.70 10.28
N LYS A 24 1.27 -31.70 10.15
CA LYS A 24 0.92 -30.29 10.48
C LYS A 24 0.48 -29.47 9.27
N TYR A 25 0.92 -29.82 8.06
CA TYR A 25 0.58 -29.11 6.83
C TYR A 25 -0.01 -30.05 5.78
N VAL A 26 -1.30 -29.87 5.48
CA VAL A 26 -1.92 -30.52 4.33
C VAL A 26 -1.70 -29.70 3.07
N ARG A 27 -1.16 -30.37 2.05
CA ARG A 27 -1.08 -29.86 0.69
C ARG A 27 -2.27 -30.41 -0.10
N TYR A 28 -3.20 -29.55 -0.45
CA TYR A 28 -4.37 -29.92 -1.27
C TYR A 28 -3.96 -30.13 -2.73
N THR A 29 -4.60 -31.09 -3.40
CA THR A 29 -4.47 -31.23 -4.86
C THR A 29 -5.22 -30.09 -5.58
N PRO A 30 -4.90 -29.78 -6.85
CA PRO A 30 -5.62 -28.76 -7.62
C PRO A 30 -7.13 -28.98 -7.65
N GLU A 31 -7.56 -30.23 -7.80
CA GLU A 31 -8.97 -30.63 -7.88
C GLU A 31 -9.68 -30.47 -6.53
N GLN A 32 -8.98 -30.76 -5.42
CA GLN A 32 -9.48 -30.47 -4.07
C GLN A 32 -9.66 -28.97 -3.84
N VAL A 33 -8.69 -28.16 -4.29
CA VAL A 33 -8.79 -26.69 -4.21
C VAL A 33 -9.98 -26.21 -5.03
N GLU A 34 -10.16 -26.70 -6.25
CA GLU A 34 -11.28 -26.32 -7.12
C GLU A 34 -12.63 -26.68 -6.49
N ALA A 35 -12.76 -27.88 -5.91
CA ALA A 35 -13.96 -28.28 -5.18
C ALA A 35 -14.25 -27.35 -3.99
N LEU A 36 -13.23 -27.03 -3.19
CA LEU A 36 -13.36 -26.10 -2.06
C LEU A 36 -13.71 -24.67 -2.51
N GLU A 37 -13.14 -24.19 -3.62
CA GLU A 37 -13.48 -22.90 -4.22
C GLU A 37 -14.93 -22.88 -4.69
N ARG A 38 -15.43 -23.91 -5.39
CA ARG A 38 -16.83 -23.99 -5.82
C ARG A 38 -17.79 -23.90 -4.63
N LEU A 39 -17.51 -24.67 -3.57
CA LEU A 39 -18.27 -24.63 -2.31
C LEU A 39 -18.19 -23.27 -1.61
N TYR A 40 -17.07 -22.57 -1.73
CA TYR A 40 -16.91 -21.22 -1.19
C TYR A 40 -17.83 -20.21 -1.86
N HIS A 41 -18.06 -20.32 -3.16
CA HIS A 41 -18.98 -19.43 -3.88
C HIS A 41 -20.43 -19.62 -3.43
N GLU A 42 -20.82 -20.84 -3.07
CA GLU A 42 -22.16 -21.13 -2.55
C GLU A 42 -22.32 -20.70 -1.09
N CYS A 43 -21.36 -21.04 -0.22
CA CYS A 43 -21.43 -20.74 1.20
C CYS A 43 -20.03 -20.47 1.81
N PRO A 44 -19.60 -19.20 1.93
CA PRO A 44 -18.30 -18.83 2.50
C PRO A 44 -18.11 -19.14 4.01
N LYS A 45 -19.20 -19.51 4.71
CA LYS A 45 -19.22 -19.74 6.16
C LYS A 45 -19.95 -21.04 6.50
N PRO A 46 -19.50 -22.21 6.03
CA PRO A 46 -20.22 -23.45 6.25
C PRO A 46 -20.28 -23.80 7.75
N SER A 47 -21.46 -24.25 8.20
CA SER A 47 -21.67 -24.75 9.56
C SER A 47 -20.89 -26.03 9.82
N SER A 48 -20.80 -26.49 11.09
CA SER A 48 -20.11 -27.76 11.39
C SER A 48 -20.77 -28.95 10.72
N MET A 49 -22.10 -29.01 10.76
CA MET A 49 -22.89 -30.04 10.09
C MET A 49 -22.67 -30.02 8.58
N ARG A 50 -22.66 -28.83 7.96
CA ARG A 50 -22.37 -28.70 6.52
C ARG A 50 -20.97 -29.21 6.19
N ARG A 51 -19.94 -28.90 6.98
CA ARG A 51 -18.58 -29.43 6.75
C ARG A 51 -18.52 -30.97 6.81
N GLN A 52 -19.21 -31.59 7.76
CA GLN A 52 -19.29 -33.06 7.85
C GLN A 52 -20.04 -33.66 6.65
N GLN A 53 -21.08 -33.00 6.18
CA GLN A 53 -21.83 -33.41 4.99
C GLN A 53 -20.96 -33.34 3.73
N LEU A 54 -20.17 -32.27 3.55
CA LEU A 54 -19.28 -32.10 2.40
C LEU A 54 -18.25 -33.22 2.25
N ILE A 55 -17.72 -33.73 3.36
CA ILE A 55 -16.76 -34.85 3.34
C ILE A 55 -17.45 -36.15 2.85
N ARG A 56 -18.73 -36.33 3.18
CA ARG A 56 -19.52 -37.50 2.74
C ARG A 56 -19.99 -37.38 1.30
N GLU A 57 -20.38 -36.18 0.87
CA GLU A 57 -20.97 -35.92 -0.45
C GLU A 57 -19.92 -35.65 -1.54
N CYS A 58 -18.71 -35.25 -1.17
CA CYS A 58 -17.63 -34.96 -2.10
C CYS A 58 -16.49 -35.98 -1.91
N PRO A 59 -16.47 -37.08 -2.68
CA PRO A 59 -15.44 -38.12 -2.57
C PRO A 59 -14.00 -37.57 -2.65
N ILE A 60 -13.79 -36.50 -3.43
CA ILE A 60 -12.47 -35.86 -3.55
C ILE A 60 -11.97 -35.21 -2.25
N LEU A 61 -12.88 -34.89 -1.33
CA LEU A 61 -12.61 -34.32 -0.02
C LEU A 61 -12.69 -35.36 1.11
N SER A 62 -12.94 -36.65 0.80
CA SER A 62 -13.17 -37.70 1.81
C SER A 62 -11.99 -37.87 2.78
N ASN A 63 -10.78 -37.59 2.32
CA ASN A 63 -9.53 -37.71 3.08
C ASN A 63 -9.12 -36.41 3.78
N ILE A 64 -9.99 -35.39 3.81
CA ILE A 64 -9.74 -34.10 4.45
C ILE A 64 -10.52 -34.03 5.76
N GLU A 65 -9.85 -33.70 6.86
CA GLU A 65 -10.52 -33.58 8.15
C GLU A 65 -11.46 -32.36 8.21
N PRO A 66 -12.57 -32.42 8.98
CA PRO A 66 -13.48 -31.28 9.15
C PRO A 66 -12.78 -30.01 9.67
N LYS A 67 -11.72 -30.17 10.48
CA LYS A 67 -10.90 -29.08 11.00
C LYS A 67 -10.10 -28.40 9.89
N GLN A 68 -9.58 -29.16 8.94
CA GLN A 68 -8.83 -28.65 7.79
C GLN A 68 -9.74 -27.84 6.87
N ILE A 69 -10.96 -28.33 6.61
CA ILE A 69 -11.99 -27.56 5.89
C ILE A 69 -12.27 -26.23 6.60
N LYS A 70 -12.47 -26.25 7.93
CA LYS A 70 -12.68 -25.01 8.70
C LYS A 70 -11.54 -24.01 8.50
N VAL A 71 -10.28 -24.46 8.61
CA VAL A 71 -9.09 -23.62 8.44
C VAL A 71 -8.97 -23.12 6.99
N TRP A 72 -9.26 -23.96 6.00
CA TRP A 72 -9.23 -23.56 4.59
C TRP A 72 -10.19 -22.41 4.32
N PHE A 73 -11.45 -22.50 4.79
CA PHE A 73 -12.44 -21.43 4.62
C PHE A 73 -12.05 -20.15 5.38
N GLN A 74 -11.46 -20.27 6.58
CA GLN A 74 -10.93 -19.11 7.31
C GLN A 74 -9.82 -18.41 6.54
N ASN A 75 -8.84 -19.18 6.06
CA ASN A 75 -7.72 -18.67 5.28
C ASN A 75 -8.19 -18.07 3.95
N ARG A 76 -9.17 -18.70 3.29
CA ARG A 76 -9.72 -18.21 2.03
C ARG A 76 -10.39 -16.84 2.17
N ARG A 77 -11.17 -16.64 3.24
CA ARG A 77 -11.75 -15.32 3.57
C ARG A 77 -10.68 -14.30 3.91
N CYS A 78 -9.66 -14.69 4.68
CA CYS A 78 -8.55 -13.81 5.04
C CYS A 78 -7.79 -13.34 3.80
N ARG A 79 -7.43 -14.27 2.90
CA ARG A 79 -6.75 -13.97 1.63
C ARG A 79 -7.61 -13.08 0.72
N GLU A 80 -8.92 -13.30 0.67
CA GLU A 80 -9.80 -12.42 -0.11
C GLU A 80 -9.85 -11.00 0.44
N LYS A 81 -9.98 -10.86 1.77
CA LYS A 81 -9.94 -9.55 2.44
C LYS A 81 -8.60 -8.84 2.16
N GLN A 82 -7.48 -9.56 2.28
CA GLN A 82 -6.16 -9.03 1.97
C GLN A 82 -6.02 -8.61 0.51
N ARG A 83 -6.51 -9.41 -0.46
CA ARG A 83 -6.50 -9.03 -1.88
C ARG A 83 -7.29 -7.74 -2.14
N LYS A 84 -8.51 -7.64 -1.61
CA LYS A 84 -9.34 -6.43 -1.76
C LYS A 84 -8.66 -5.20 -1.18
N GLU A 85 -8.04 -5.34 0.00
CA GLU A 85 -7.33 -4.26 0.65
C GLU A 85 -6.07 -3.84 -0.11
N ALA A 86 -5.28 -4.81 -0.60
CA ALA A 86 -4.12 -4.53 -1.43
C ALA A 86 -4.51 -3.77 -2.72
N SER A 87 -5.58 -4.19 -3.40
CA SER A 87 -6.11 -3.48 -4.57
C SER A 87 -6.56 -2.06 -4.24
N ARG A 88 -7.23 -1.87 -3.10
CA ARG A 88 -7.65 -0.55 -2.61
C ARG A 88 -6.44 0.37 -2.37
N LEU A 89 -5.43 -0.12 -1.66
CA LEU A 89 -4.19 0.61 -1.39
C LEU A 89 -3.45 0.95 -2.68
N GLN A 90 -3.36 0.01 -3.62
CA GLN A 90 -2.74 0.26 -4.93
C GLN A 90 -3.47 1.37 -5.69
N ALA A 91 -4.80 1.40 -5.66
CA ALA A 91 -5.59 2.46 -6.30
C ALA A 91 -5.33 3.83 -5.67
N VAL A 92 -5.29 3.92 -4.34
CA VAL A 92 -4.97 5.16 -3.63
C VAL A 92 -3.54 5.61 -3.92
N ASN A 93 -2.57 4.68 -3.91
CA ASN A 93 -1.17 4.98 -4.19
C ASN A 93 -1.00 5.56 -5.60
N ARG A 94 -1.65 4.99 -6.62
CA ARG A 94 -1.65 5.55 -7.99
C ARG A 94 -2.14 6.99 -8.03
N LYS A 95 -3.24 7.30 -7.33
CA LYS A 95 -3.77 8.67 -7.24
C LYS A 95 -2.77 9.62 -6.57
N LEU A 96 -2.17 9.18 -5.45
CA LEU A 96 -1.19 9.97 -4.73
C LEU A 96 0.05 10.25 -5.58
N THR A 97 0.55 9.24 -6.31
CA THR A 97 1.68 9.40 -7.23
C THR A 97 1.36 10.41 -8.35
N ALA A 98 0.18 10.33 -8.95
CA ALA A 98 -0.25 11.28 -9.98
C ALA A 98 -0.35 12.70 -9.42
N MET A 99 -0.94 12.88 -8.23
CA MET A 99 -1.07 14.18 -7.58
C MET A 99 0.29 14.77 -7.18
N ASN A 100 1.20 13.95 -6.61
CA ASN A 100 2.56 14.38 -6.31
C ASN A 100 3.31 14.84 -7.55
N LYS A 101 3.10 14.17 -8.70
CA LYS A 101 3.71 14.59 -9.96
C LYS A 101 3.24 15.99 -10.37
N LEU A 102 1.92 16.23 -10.36
CA LEU A 102 1.36 17.56 -10.68
C LEU A 102 1.86 18.65 -9.71
N LEU A 103 1.97 18.32 -8.42
CA LEU A 103 2.48 19.27 -7.43
C LEU A 103 3.95 19.60 -7.67
N MET A 104 4.78 18.63 -8.06
CA MET A 104 6.18 18.88 -8.43
C MET A 104 6.29 19.75 -9.67
N GLU A 105 5.45 19.51 -10.69
CA GLU A 105 5.42 20.32 -11.92
C GLU A 105 5.03 21.77 -11.63
N GLU A 106 4.01 22.00 -10.79
CA GLU A 106 3.64 23.36 -10.38
C GLU A 106 4.69 24.01 -9.48
N ASN A 107 5.37 23.24 -8.62
CA ASN A 107 6.46 23.79 -7.82
C ASN A 107 7.61 24.29 -8.70
N ASP A 108 8.03 23.49 -9.70
CA ASP A 108 9.05 23.90 -10.67
C ASP A 108 8.62 25.13 -11.48
N ARG A 109 7.35 25.18 -11.89
CA ARG A 109 6.80 26.33 -12.61
C ARG A 109 6.81 27.61 -11.76
N LEU A 110 6.40 27.51 -10.49
CA LEU A 110 6.40 28.64 -9.56
C LEU A 110 7.83 29.10 -9.26
N GLN A 111 8.77 28.17 -9.05
CA GLN A 111 10.19 28.50 -8.87
C GLN A 111 10.74 29.30 -10.07
N LYS A 112 10.43 28.88 -11.30
CA LYS A 112 10.82 29.62 -12.52
C LYS A 112 10.24 31.03 -12.57
N GLN A 113 8.95 31.20 -12.22
CA GLN A 113 8.32 32.52 -12.18
C GLN A 113 8.98 33.42 -11.12
N VAL A 114 9.25 32.89 -9.92
CA VAL A 114 9.95 33.62 -8.86
C VAL A 114 11.34 34.04 -9.33
N SER A 115 12.13 33.13 -9.93
CA SER A 115 13.44 33.47 -10.46
C SER A 115 13.39 34.56 -11.53
N GLN A 116 12.41 34.51 -12.43
CA GLN A 116 12.21 35.54 -13.45
C GLN A 116 11.89 36.90 -12.83
N LEU A 117 10.92 36.95 -11.91
CA LEU A 117 10.54 38.19 -11.24
C LEU A 117 11.69 38.79 -10.41
N VAL A 118 12.48 37.95 -9.74
CA VAL A 118 13.67 38.39 -9.00
C VAL A 118 14.70 38.99 -9.95
N TYR A 119 14.95 38.34 -11.09
CA TYR A 119 15.85 38.84 -12.12
C TYR A 119 15.38 40.19 -12.67
N GLU A 120 14.12 40.29 -13.10
CA GLU A 120 13.52 41.52 -13.64
C GLU A 120 13.56 42.66 -12.61
N ASN A 121 13.19 42.39 -11.36
CA ASN A 121 13.28 43.39 -10.29
C ASN A 121 14.71 43.90 -10.10
N SER A 122 15.70 43.00 -10.09
CA SER A 122 17.10 43.39 -9.99
C SER A 122 17.54 44.28 -11.17
N TYR A 123 17.09 43.93 -12.38
CA TYR A 123 17.37 44.67 -13.61
C TYR A 123 16.75 46.07 -13.57
N PHE A 124 15.46 46.19 -13.22
CA PHE A 124 14.80 47.48 -13.06
C PHE A 124 15.49 48.35 -12.01
N ARG A 125 15.89 47.80 -10.85
CA ARG A 125 16.60 48.57 -9.82
C ARG A 125 17.97 49.07 -10.29
N GLN A 126 18.65 48.37 -11.18
CA GLN A 126 19.94 48.78 -11.74
C GLN A 126 19.80 49.83 -12.85
N HIS A 127 18.77 49.73 -13.69
CA HIS A 127 18.59 50.60 -14.86
C HIS A 127 17.66 51.79 -14.63
N THR A 128 16.99 51.87 -13.49
CA THR A 128 16.25 53.08 -13.09
C THR A 128 17.21 54.03 -12.37
N PRO A 129 17.44 55.27 -12.84
CA PRO A 129 18.22 56.24 -12.09
C PRO A 129 17.51 56.51 -10.76
N ASN A 130 18.19 56.36 -9.63
CA ASN A 130 17.77 56.96 -8.37
C ASN A 130 17.76 58.48 -8.59
N ASN A 131 16.60 59.07 -8.89
CA ASN A 131 16.38 60.49 -8.65
C ASN A 131 16.04 60.61 -7.15
N PRO A 132 16.91 61.17 -6.30
CA PRO A 132 16.53 61.46 -4.93
C PRO A 132 15.58 62.65 -4.98
N LEU A 133 14.29 62.39 -5.21
CA LEU A 133 13.25 63.32 -4.82
C LEU A 133 13.33 63.42 -3.30
N ALA A 134 13.73 64.61 -2.87
CA ALA A 134 13.96 65.01 -1.50
C ALA A 134 12.92 64.43 -0.54
N SER A 135 13.40 64.04 0.65
CA SER A 135 12.56 63.69 1.77
C SER A 135 11.45 64.73 1.97
N LYS A 136 10.22 64.25 2.08
CA LYS A 136 9.30 64.83 3.04
C LYS A 136 8.52 63.71 3.68
N ASP A 137 8.74 63.60 4.98
CA ASP A 137 7.97 62.81 5.92
C ASP A 137 6.48 62.85 5.57
N THR A 138 5.94 61.72 5.16
CA THR A 138 4.52 61.44 5.38
C THR A 138 4.44 60.17 6.19
N SER A 139 4.54 60.39 7.50
CA SER A 139 3.97 59.58 8.58
C SER A 139 2.90 58.61 8.08
N CYS A 140 3.16 57.31 8.20
CA CYS A 140 2.16 56.27 8.08
C CYS A 140 2.07 55.59 9.45
N GLU A 141 1.17 56.08 10.31
CA GLU A 141 0.77 55.38 11.53
C GLU A 141 0.25 53.97 11.18
N SER A 142 0.91 52.95 11.71
CA SER A 142 0.38 51.58 11.70
C SER A 142 -0.58 51.42 12.88
N VAL A 143 -1.88 51.53 12.63
CA VAL A 143 -2.90 51.03 13.57
C VAL A 143 -2.86 49.49 13.55
N VAL A 144 -2.45 48.92 14.68
CA VAL A 144 -2.58 47.49 14.96
C VAL A 144 -4.03 47.22 15.35
N THR A 145 -4.83 46.64 14.45
CA THR A 145 -6.10 46.04 14.84
C THR A 145 -5.83 44.66 15.45
N SER A 146 -5.63 44.62 16.78
CA SER A 146 -5.77 43.39 17.55
C SER A 146 -7.23 42.93 17.46
N GLY A 147 -7.49 41.91 16.64
CA GLY A 147 -8.74 41.15 16.68
C GLY A 147 -8.82 40.36 17.98
N GLN A 148 -9.73 40.79 18.86
CA GLN A 148 -10.11 40.08 20.08
C GLN A 148 -10.70 38.72 19.73
N ASN A 149 -10.05 37.64 20.17
CA ASN A 149 -10.69 36.34 20.31
C ASN A 149 -11.70 36.43 21.47
N THR A 150 -12.99 36.38 21.16
CA THR A 150 -14.05 36.13 22.16
C THR A 150 -14.46 34.67 22.11
N ALA A 151 -14.32 34.02 23.27
CA ALA A 151 -15.06 32.89 23.87
C ALA A 151 -15.67 31.83 22.95
#